data_AF-A0A6V7UU98-F1
#
_entry.id   AF-A0A6V7UU98-F1
#
_cell.length_a   1.000
_cell.length_b   1.000
_cell.length_c   1.000
_cell.angle_alpha   90.00
_cell.angle_beta   90.00
_cell.angle_gamma   90.00
#
_symmetry.space_group_name_H-M   'P 1'
#
loop_
_entity.id
_entity.type
_entity.pdbx_description
1 polymer ?
#
loop_
_entity_poly.entity_id
_entity_poly.type
_entity_poly.pdbx_seq_one_letter_code
_entity_poly.pdbx_strand_id
1 'polypeptide(L)'
;MTNTDSSESSGDDAVDDKSKKMPCILAMFDFAQCDPKRCSGRKLCRLGFIRQQKIGQRFPGILLTPTATSTLFPSDSKTILSKGLAVVDCSWNQLDKTAFHRAK
;
A
#
# COMPACT_ATOMS: atom_id res chain seq x y z
N MET A 1 17.25 -26.69 31.72
CA MET A 1 16.45 -26.78 30.48
C MET A 1 16.75 -25.56 29.65
N THR A 2 17.76 -25.70 28.80
CA THR A 2 18.09 -24.78 27.71
C THR A 2 16.98 -24.85 26.65
N ASN A 3 16.57 -23.70 26.12
CA ASN A 3 16.34 -23.43 24.69
C ASN A 3 15.70 -22.04 24.56
N THR A 4 16.55 -21.01 24.53
CA THR A 4 16.21 -19.73 23.90
C THR A 4 16.69 -19.84 22.45
N ASP A 5 15.76 -20.12 21.55
CA ASP A 5 16.06 -20.25 20.13
C ASP A 5 16.07 -18.88 19.46
N SER A 6 17.28 -18.49 19.09
CA SER A 6 17.72 -17.93 17.80
C SER A 6 16.73 -17.15 16.93
N SER A 7 17.08 -15.88 16.74
CA SER A 7 17.23 -15.19 15.45
C SER A 7 16.28 -15.51 14.30
N GLU A 8 15.51 -14.49 13.89
CA GLU A 8 15.44 -14.09 12.48
C GLU A 8 15.52 -12.56 12.37
N SER A 9 16.73 -12.08 12.11
CA SER A 9 16.98 -10.79 11.44
C SER A 9 16.55 -10.95 9.99
N SER A 10 15.70 -10.07 9.47
CA SER A 10 15.47 -9.99 8.02
C SER A 10 15.04 -8.60 7.59
N GLY A 11 16.04 -7.85 7.11
CA GLY A 11 15.90 -7.01 5.93
C GLY A 11 15.33 -5.61 6.14
N ASP A 12 16.08 -4.73 6.81
CA ASP A 12 16.02 -3.31 6.48
C ASP A 12 16.61 -3.12 5.08
N ASP A 13 15.80 -3.32 4.04
CA ASP A 13 16.11 -2.91 2.67
C ASP A 13 16.04 -1.39 2.58
N ALA A 14 17.07 -0.71 3.10
CA ALA A 14 17.37 0.68 2.80
C ALA A 14 17.86 0.77 1.35
N VAL A 15 16.93 0.66 0.39
CA VAL A 15 17.18 1.01 -1.01
C VAL A 15 17.26 2.53 -1.13
N ASP A 16 18.49 3.02 -1.21
CA ASP A 16 18.85 4.32 -1.75
C ASP A 16 18.49 4.35 -3.25
N ASP A 17 17.30 4.87 -3.57
CA ASP A 17 16.84 5.08 -4.95
C ASP A 17 16.56 6.57 -5.14
N LYS A 18 17.09 7.16 -6.21
CA LYS A 18 16.82 8.55 -6.59
C LYS A 18 15.34 8.68 -6.97
N SER A 19 14.50 8.84 -5.95
CA SER A 19 13.04 8.90 -6.06
C SER A 19 12.60 9.80 -7.21
N LYS A 20 11.94 9.21 -8.20
CA LYS A 20 11.10 9.99 -9.11
C LYS A 20 10.05 10.67 -8.25
N LYS A 21 10.17 11.98 -8.07
CA LYS A 21 9.31 12.75 -7.19
C LYS A 21 7.89 12.76 -7.74
N MET A 22 7.02 11.97 -7.13
CA MET A 22 5.58 12.12 -7.30
C MET A 22 5.11 13.42 -6.62
N PRO A 23 4.08 14.09 -7.16
CA PRO A 23 3.58 15.36 -6.62
C PRO A 23 2.90 15.21 -5.24
N CYS A 24 2.65 13.98 -4.80
CA CYS A 24 2.07 13.66 -3.51
C CYS A 24 2.56 12.30 -3.01
N ILE A 25 2.27 12.00 -1.75
CA ILE A 25 2.53 10.69 -1.16
C ILE A 25 1.59 9.68 -1.81
N LEU A 26 2.15 8.63 -2.40
CA LEU A 26 1.39 7.49 -2.91
C LEU A 26 1.67 6.26 -2.06
N ALA A 27 0.62 5.54 -1.67
CA ALA A 27 0.72 4.34 -0.85
C ALA A 27 -0.18 3.20 -1.35
N MET A 28 0.10 1.99 -0.90
CA MET A 28 -0.68 0.80 -1.23
C MET A 28 -0.78 -0.14 -0.04
N PHE A 29 -1.99 -0.56 0.28
CA PHE A 29 -2.25 -1.69 1.17
C PHE A 29 -2.30 -2.97 0.34
N ASP A 30 -1.28 -3.81 0.51
CA ASP A 30 -1.13 -5.07 -0.21
C ASP A 30 -1.71 -6.23 0.61
N PHE A 31 -2.76 -6.87 0.10
CA PHE A 31 -3.35 -8.06 0.72
C PHE A 31 -2.68 -9.39 0.28
N ALA A 32 -1.65 -9.33 -0.56
CA ALA A 32 -0.86 -10.45 -1.04
C ALA A 32 -1.69 -11.55 -1.74
N GLN A 33 -2.73 -11.16 -2.46
CA GLN A 33 -3.64 -12.07 -3.18
C GLN A 33 -3.30 -12.23 -4.66
N CYS A 34 -2.32 -11.47 -5.15
CA CYS A 34 -1.86 -11.48 -6.53
C CYS A 34 -0.49 -12.15 -6.65
N ASP A 35 -0.16 -12.70 -7.83
CA ASP A 35 1.21 -13.14 -8.11
C ASP A 35 2.16 -11.94 -8.04
N PRO A 36 3.17 -11.95 -7.13
CA PRO A 36 4.04 -10.81 -6.92
C PRO A 36 4.88 -10.44 -8.15
N LYS A 37 5.12 -11.38 -9.08
CA LYS A 37 5.86 -11.11 -10.33
C LYS A 37 4.99 -10.40 -11.38
N ARG A 38 3.67 -10.52 -11.27
CA ARG A 38 2.69 -9.95 -12.21
C ARG A 38 1.93 -8.75 -11.63
N CYS A 39 2.10 -8.46 -10.34
CA CYS A 39 1.44 -7.35 -9.68
C CYS A 39 2.07 -6.00 -10.05
N SER A 40 1.27 -5.13 -10.69
CA SER A 40 1.63 -3.75 -11.00
C SER A 40 1.91 -2.91 -9.76
N GLY A 41 1.18 -3.13 -8.66
CA GLY A 41 1.38 -2.44 -7.39
C GLY A 41 2.78 -2.71 -6.80
N ARG A 42 3.17 -3.98 -6.68
CA ARG A 42 4.52 -4.37 -6.25
C ARG A 42 5.60 -3.90 -7.21
N LYS A 43 5.32 -3.87 -8.51
CA LYS A 43 6.23 -3.26 -9.50
C LYS A 43 6.44 -1.77 -9.22
N LEU A 44 5.38 -1.02 -8.88
CA LEU A 44 5.48 0.40 -8.52
C LEU A 44 6.26 0.63 -7.22
N CYS A 45 6.09 -0.24 -6.21
CA CYS A 45 6.90 -0.20 -4.98
C CYS A 45 8.39 -0.39 -5.29
N ARG A 46 8.72 -1.39 -6.10
CA ARG A 46 10.11 -1.71 -6.49
C ARG A 46 10.75 -0.63 -7.37
N LEU A 47 9.93 0.17 -8.06
CA LEU A 47 10.36 1.34 -8.85
C LEU A 47 10.37 2.65 -8.04
N GLY A 48 10.12 2.61 -6.73
CA GLY A 48 10.17 3.78 -5.86
C GLY A 48 9.03 4.80 -6.02
N PHE A 49 7.96 4.47 -6.76
CA PHE A 49 6.85 5.40 -7.00
C PHE A 49 5.83 5.45 -5.87
N ILE A 50 5.63 4.33 -5.17
CA ILE A 50 4.63 4.21 -4.10
C ILE A 50 5.23 3.49 -2.89
N ARG A 51 4.70 3.78 -1.71
CA ARG A 51 5.07 3.11 -0.46
C ARG A 51 4.11 1.95 -0.16
N GLN A 52 4.63 0.84 0.32
CA GLN A 52 3.78 -0.22 0.86
C GLN A 52 3.35 0.14 2.29
N GLN A 53 2.05 0.22 2.53
CA GLN A 53 1.46 0.54 3.83
C GLN A 53 1.09 -0.76 4.56
N LYS A 54 1.47 -0.88 5.84
CA LYS A 54 1.14 -2.05 6.65
C LYS A 54 -0.36 -2.09 6.94
N ILE A 55 -0.99 -3.25 6.74
CA ILE A 55 -2.40 -3.46 7.09
C ILE A 55 -2.63 -3.13 8.58
N GLY A 56 -3.68 -2.35 8.87
CA GLY A 56 -4.00 -1.83 10.21
C GLY A 56 -3.35 -0.49 10.55
N GLN A 57 -2.43 0.02 9.73
CA GLN A 57 -1.95 1.40 9.88
C GLN A 57 -2.90 2.37 9.18
N ARG A 58 -3.16 3.49 9.86
CA ARG A 58 -3.97 4.57 9.30
C ARG A 58 -3.21 5.31 8.21
N PHE A 59 -3.85 5.51 7.06
CA PHE A 59 -3.37 6.43 6.03
C PHE A 59 -4.07 7.80 6.17
N PRO A 60 -3.34 8.93 6.18
CA PRO A 60 -3.93 10.24 6.46
C PRO A 60 -4.70 10.84 5.27
N GLY A 61 -4.44 10.36 4.06
CA GLY A 61 -5.03 10.85 2.81
C GLY A 61 -6.27 10.08 2.36
N ILE A 62 -6.53 10.12 1.07
CA ILE A 62 -7.67 9.42 0.47
C ILE A 62 -7.27 7.98 0.16
N LEU A 63 -8.11 7.01 0.53
CA LEU A 63 -7.94 5.61 0.18
C LEU A 63 -8.93 5.20 -0.91
N LEU A 64 -8.39 4.72 -2.03
CA LEU A 64 -9.18 4.09 -3.08
C LEU A 64 -9.39 2.61 -2.77
N THR A 65 -10.66 2.22 -2.71
CA THR A 65 -11.08 0.82 -2.51
C THR A 65 -12.06 0.42 -3.60
N PRO A 66 -12.04 -0.83 -4.08
CA PRO A 66 -13.00 -1.31 -5.08
C PRO A 66 -14.46 -1.27 -4.59
N THR A 67 -14.67 -1.19 -3.27
CA THR A 67 -15.98 -1.11 -2.62
C THR A 67 -16.37 0.32 -2.22
N ALA A 68 -15.68 1.35 -2.73
CA ALA A 68 -15.99 2.74 -2.39
C ALA A 68 -17.35 3.15 -2.98
N THR A 69 -18.15 3.87 -2.20
CA THR A 69 -19.48 4.38 -2.61
C THR A 69 -19.42 5.77 -3.22
N SER A 70 -18.24 6.38 -3.30
CA SER A 70 -18.04 7.74 -3.79
C SER A 70 -16.80 7.80 -4.69
N THR A 71 -16.86 8.66 -5.70
CA THR A 71 -15.80 8.86 -6.70
C THR A 71 -14.91 10.04 -6.35
N LEU A 72 -13.74 10.12 -6.98
CA LEU A 72 -12.88 11.30 -6.88
C LEU A 72 -13.47 12.48 -7.66
N PHE A 73 -13.26 13.69 -7.15
CA PHE A 73 -13.63 14.96 -7.77
C PHE A 73 -12.42 15.90 -7.84
N PRO A 74 -12.39 16.88 -8.76
CA PRO A 74 -11.31 17.88 -8.81
C PRO A 74 -11.10 18.64 -7.49
N SER A 75 -12.15 18.78 -6.67
CA SER A 75 -12.10 19.36 -5.32
C SER A 75 -11.21 18.60 -4.35
N ASP A 76 -10.95 17.31 -4.59
CA ASP A 76 -10.13 16.46 -3.72
C ASP A 76 -8.63 16.72 -3.90
N SER A 77 -8.25 17.44 -4.96
CA SER A 77 -6.85 17.76 -5.31
C SER A 77 -6.06 18.33 -4.12
N LYS A 78 -6.63 19.26 -3.35
CA LYS A 78 -5.99 19.83 -2.16
C LYS A 78 -5.68 18.78 -1.10
N THR A 79 -6.59 17.84 -0.87
CA THR A 79 -6.41 16.73 0.07
C THR A 79 -5.37 15.74 -0.44
N ILE A 80 -5.41 15.40 -1.73
CA ILE A 80 -4.46 14.48 -2.35
C ILE A 80 -3.03 15.04 -2.28
N LEU A 81 -2.85 16.31 -2.66
CA LEU A 81 -1.54 16.96 -2.65
C LEU A 81 -0.96 17.12 -1.23
N SER A 82 -1.81 17.38 -0.23
CA SER A 82 -1.36 17.60 1.15
C SER A 82 -1.23 16.33 1.99
N LYS A 83 -2.10 15.33 1.80
CA LYS A 83 -2.19 14.13 2.64
C LYS A 83 -1.90 12.83 1.89
N GLY A 84 -1.84 12.86 0.56
CA GLY A 84 -1.55 11.72 -0.29
C GLY A 84 -2.77 10.93 -0.74
N LEU A 85 -2.49 9.91 -1.55
CA LEU A 85 -3.46 8.97 -2.11
C LEU A 85 -2.96 7.53 -1.87
N ALA A 86 -3.83 6.68 -1.38
CA ALA A 86 -3.57 5.26 -1.17
C ALA A 86 -4.53 4.41 -2.00
N VAL A 87 -4.12 3.18 -2.29
CA VAL A 87 -4.96 2.16 -2.94
C VAL A 87 -4.95 0.86 -2.15
N VAL A 88 -5.99 0.04 -2.31
CA VAL A 88 -5.95 -1.37 -1.92
C VAL A 88 -5.59 -2.23 -3.13
N ASP A 89 -4.52 -3.02 -3.00
CA ASP A 89 -4.17 -4.04 -3.99
C ASP A 89 -4.65 -5.42 -3.50
N CYS A 90 -5.57 -5.98 -4.25
CA CYS A 90 -6.23 -7.25 -3.94
C CYS A 90 -6.65 -7.95 -5.24
N SER A 91 -7.00 -9.23 -5.13
CA SER A 91 -7.51 -10.00 -6.26
C SER A 91 -8.99 -9.68 -6.49
N TRP A 92 -9.35 -9.42 -7.75
CA TRP A 92 -10.76 -9.30 -8.16
C TRP A 92 -11.59 -10.55 -7.85
N ASN A 93 -10.95 -11.72 -7.73
CA ASN A 93 -11.63 -12.97 -7.43
C ASN A 93 -11.98 -13.14 -5.93
N GLN A 94 -11.54 -12.22 -5.07
CA GLN A 94 -11.65 -12.35 -3.61
C GLN A 94 -12.18 -11.09 -2.93
N LEU A 95 -12.89 -10.21 -3.63
CA LEU A 95 -13.40 -8.96 -3.04
C LEU A 95 -14.23 -9.21 -1.78
N ASP A 96 -15.17 -10.15 -1.81
CA ASP A 96 -16.07 -10.43 -0.68
C ASP A 96 -15.35 -11.00 0.56
N LYS A 97 -14.21 -11.66 0.35
CA LYS A 97 -13.40 -12.26 1.41
C LYS A 97 -12.32 -11.33 1.94
N THR A 98 -12.08 -10.21 1.25
CA THR A 98 -11.01 -9.28 1.59
C THR A 98 -11.46 -8.36 2.70
N ALA A 99 -10.69 -8.36 3.79
CA ALA A 99 -10.97 -7.55 4.97
C ALA A 99 -10.60 -6.06 4.76
N PHE A 100 -11.29 -5.37 3.84
CA PHE A 100 -11.03 -3.96 3.49
C PHE A 100 -11.11 -3.01 4.69
N HIS A 101 -11.87 -3.36 5.73
CA HIS A 101 -11.96 -2.58 6.96
C HIS A 101 -10.61 -2.41 7.66
N ARG A 102 -9.64 -3.31 7.41
CA ARG A 102 -8.29 -3.25 8.00
C ARG A 102 -7.36 -2.27 7.29
N ALA A 103 -7.77 -1.72 6.15
CA ALA A 103 -7.03 -0.69 5.43
C ALA A 103 -7.55 0.73 5.74
N LYS A 104 -8.65 0.87 6.49
CA LYS A 104 -9.30 2.13 6.83
C LYS A 104 -8.72 2.79 8.09
#